data_AF-A0A150GT37-F1
#
_entry.id   AF-A0A150GT37-F1
#
_cell.length_a   1.000
_cell.length_b   1.000
_cell.length_c   1.000
_cell.angle_alpha   90.00
_cell.angle_beta   90.00
_cell.angle_gamma   90.00
#
_symmetry.space_group_name_H-M   'P 1'
#
loop_
_entity.id
_entity.type
_entity.pdbx_description
1 polymer ?
#
loop_
_entity_poly.entity_id
_entity_poly.type
_entity_poly.pdbx_seq_one_letter_code
_entity_poly.pdbx_strand_id
1 'polypeptide(L)'
;MGSHPSSPIKVTDLILNMIKKASRQDAAFLVDLAALQEKHVETAKNLLGQSPELTQFVASLMDDITNLKAMLQAMSIGAHAPRGRKGRGEWGPAPGTVR
;
A
#
# COMPACT_ATOMS: atom_id res chain seq x y z
N MET A 1 -36.24 2.58 14.04
CA MET A 1 -34.83 2.19 13.81
C MET A 1 -34.27 3.13 12.77
N GLY A 2 -33.61 4.20 13.21
CA GLY A 2 -33.04 5.20 12.32
C GLY A 2 -31.79 4.64 11.66
N SER A 3 -31.88 4.31 10.39
CA SER A 3 -30.72 4.04 9.55
C SER A 3 -29.88 5.31 9.52
N HIS A 4 -28.81 5.36 10.33
CA HIS A 4 -27.79 6.37 10.14
C HIS A 4 -27.29 6.22 8.68
N PRO A 5 -27.39 7.26 7.84
CA PRO A 5 -26.74 7.23 6.54
C PRO A 5 -25.26 6.95 6.80
N SER A 6 -24.73 5.96 6.08
CA SER A 6 -23.40 5.39 6.24
C SER A 6 -22.41 6.37 6.85
N SER A 7 -21.84 6.03 8.01
CA SER A 7 -20.70 6.78 8.52
C SER A 7 -19.73 7.00 7.35
N PRO A 8 -19.26 8.24 7.11
CA PRO A 8 -18.35 8.51 6.00
C PRO A 8 -17.25 7.48 6.06
N ILE A 9 -16.99 6.81 4.93
CA ILE A 9 -15.98 5.75 4.85
C ILE A 9 -14.72 6.32 5.49
N LYS A 10 -14.34 5.73 6.63
CA LYS A 10 -13.23 6.24 7.43
C LYS A 10 -11.96 5.97 6.64
N VAL A 11 -11.02 6.90 6.69
CA VAL A 11 -9.71 6.75 6.02
C VAL A 11 -9.06 5.42 6.40
N THR A 12 -9.21 5.01 7.67
CA THR A 12 -8.78 3.70 8.17
C THR A 12 -9.40 2.53 7.41
N ASP A 13 -10.71 2.55 7.14
CA ASP A 13 -11.39 1.46 6.42
C ASP A 13 -10.93 1.38 4.95
N LEU A 14 -10.69 2.54 4.32
CA LEU A 14 -10.10 2.60 2.97
C LEU A 14 -8.70 2.01 2.94
N ILE A 15 -7.85 2.37 3.90
CA ILE A 15 -6.49 1.84 4.00
C ILE A 15 -6.51 0.32 4.20
N LEU A 16 -7.37 -0.18 5.10
CA LEU A 16 -7.51 -1.62 5.31
C LEU A 16 -8.01 -2.35 4.05
N ASN A 17 -8.92 -1.74 3.28
CA ASN A 17 -9.39 -2.30 2.02
C ASN A 17 -8.30 -2.30 0.94
N MET A 18 -7.53 -1.23 0.81
CA MET A 18 -6.39 -1.13 -0.10
C MET A 18 -5.33 -2.18 0.23
N ILE A 19 -5.02 -2.41 1.51
CA ILE A 19 -4.10 -3.46 1.95
C ILE A 19 -4.62 -4.85 1.55
N LYS A 20 -5.92 -5.12 1.74
CA LYS A 20 -6.55 -6.40 1.34
C LYS A 20 -6.55 -6.61 -0.17
N LYS A 21 -6.76 -5.55 -0.95
CA LYS A 21 -6.68 -5.59 -2.42
C LYS A 21 -5.25 -5.82 -2.90
N ALA A 22 -4.30 -5.06 -2.36
CA ALA A 22 -2.88 -5.20 -2.67
C ALA A 22 -2.34 -6.61 -2.36
N SER A 23 -2.72 -7.21 -1.22
CA SER A 23 -2.33 -8.58 -0.87
C SER A 23 -2.92 -9.65 -1.79
N ARG A 24 -4.02 -9.34 -2.48
CA ARG A 24 -4.65 -10.18 -3.50
C ARG A 24 -4.20 -9.86 -4.93
N GLN A 25 -3.21 -8.97 -5.09
CA GLN A 25 -2.74 -8.46 -6.38
C GLN A 25 -3.81 -7.74 -7.21
N ASP A 26 -4.85 -7.24 -6.54
CA ASP A 26 -5.91 -6.50 -7.20
C ASP A 26 -5.49 -5.04 -7.37
N ALA A 27 -5.17 -4.65 -8.60
CA ALA A 27 -4.79 -3.28 -8.96
C ALA A 27 -5.86 -2.22 -8.65
N ALA A 28 -7.08 -2.62 -8.27
CA ALA A 28 -8.11 -1.70 -7.79
C ALA A 28 -7.71 -0.90 -6.53
N PHE A 29 -6.65 -1.29 -5.80
CA PHE A 29 -6.09 -0.44 -4.74
C PHE A 29 -5.60 0.91 -5.27
N LEU A 30 -5.18 1.00 -6.54
CA LEU A 30 -4.75 2.26 -7.16
C LEU A 30 -5.92 3.24 -7.36
N VAL A 31 -7.10 2.71 -7.67
CA VAL A 31 -8.33 3.50 -7.83
C VAL A 31 -8.77 4.04 -6.46
N ASP A 32 -8.76 3.19 -5.43
CA ASP A 32 -9.06 3.59 -4.06
C ASP A 32 -8.08 4.66 -3.55
N LEU A 33 -6.78 4.53 -3.89
CA LEU A 33 -5.75 5.48 -3.51
C LEU A 33 -5.95 6.86 -4.18
N ALA A 34 -6.30 6.86 -5.47
CA ALA A 34 -6.60 8.10 -6.20
C ALA A 34 -7.83 8.81 -5.62
N ALA A 35 -8.90 8.06 -5.32
CA ALA A 35 -10.10 8.59 -4.68
C ALA A 35 -9.82 9.17 -3.28
N LEU A 36 -8.93 8.52 -2.51
CA LEU A 36 -8.50 9.03 -1.21
C LEU A 36 -7.75 10.36 -1.38
N GLN A 37 -6.76 10.41 -2.28
CA GLN A 37 -5.99 11.63 -2.56
C GLN A 37 -6.92 12.79 -2.95
N GLU A 38 -7.84 12.58 -3.89
CA GLU A 38 -8.78 13.60 -4.36
C GLU A 38 -9.61 14.17 -3.22
N LYS A 39 -10.16 13.31 -2.37
CA LYS A 39 -10.96 13.73 -1.21
C LYS A 39 -10.14 14.54 -0.20
N HIS A 40 -8.88 14.16 0.05
CA HIS A 40 -8.00 14.91 0.93
C HIS A 40 -7.64 16.29 0.36
N VAL A 41 -7.35 16.36 -0.95
CA VAL A 41 -7.06 17.64 -1.64
C VAL A 41 -8.30 18.55 -1.66
N GLU A 42 -9.48 18.02 -1.97
CA GLU A 42 -10.74 18.76 -1.96
C GLU A 42 -11.05 19.32 -0.57
N THR A 43 -10.91 18.48 0.47
CA THR A 43 -11.13 18.90 1.85
C THR A 43 -10.13 19.98 2.26
N ALA A 44 -8.86 19.84 1.89
CA ALA A 44 -7.83 20.84 2.18
C ALA A 44 -8.11 22.17 1.47
N LYS A 45 -8.55 22.13 0.20
CA LYS A 45 -8.98 23.33 -0.54
C LYS A 45 -10.15 24.03 0.14
N ASN A 46 -11.12 23.25 0.62
CA ASN A 46 -12.30 23.77 1.31
C ASN A 46 -11.96 24.40 2.68
N LEU A 47 -10.96 23.86 3.38
CA LEU A 47 -10.56 24.34 4.72
C LEU A 47 -9.58 25.51 4.67
N LEU A 48 -8.57 25.44 3.79
CA LEU A 48 -7.45 26.39 3.77
C LEU A 48 -7.65 27.52 2.74
N GLY A 49 -8.52 27.32 1.75
CA GLY A 49 -8.68 28.26 0.64
C GLY A 49 -7.42 28.39 -0.21
N GLN A 50 -7.28 29.49 -0.96
CA GLN A 50 -6.08 29.77 -1.76
C GLN A 50 -5.00 30.36 -0.87
N SER A 51 -4.26 29.49 -0.19
CA SER A 51 -3.19 29.90 0.73
C SER A 51 -1.86 29.18 0.45
N PRO A 52 -0.71 29.75 0.87
CA PRO A 52 0.58 29.08 0.79
C PRO A 52 0.61 27.75 1.57
N GLU A 53 -0.12 27.67 2.68
CA GLU A 53 -0.26 26.48 3.51
C GLU A 53 -0.96 25.34 2.76
N LEU A 54 -1.94 25.65 1.89
CA LEU A 54 -2.54 24.64 1.00
C LEU A 54 -1.48 24.01 0.09
N THR A 55 -0.60 24.82 -0.49
CA THR A 55 0.44 24.32 -1.41
C THR A 55 1.41 23.39 -0.67
N GLN A 56 1.84 23.78 0.53
CA GLN A 56 2.70 22.95 1.38
C GLN A 56 2.00 21.65 1.80
N PHE A 57 0.73 21.73 2.21
CA PHE A 57 -0.06 20.57 2.60
C PHE A 57 -0.23 19.60 1.42
N VAL A 58 -0.56 20.10 0.23
CA VAL A 58 -0.72 19.26 -0.97
C VAL A 58 0.61 18.59 -1.33
N ALA A 59 1.74 19.30 -1.24
CA ALA A 59 3.06 18.70 -1.47
C ALA A 59 3.35 17.54 -0.51
N SER A 60 3.17 17.77 0.80
CA SER A 60 3.33 16.72 1.82
C SER A 60 2.38 15.54 1.59
N LEU A 61 1.12 15.82 1.23
CA LEU A 61 0.13 14.79 0.93
C LEU A 61 0.55 13.94 -0.28
N MET A 62 1.12 14.56 -1.32
CA MET A 62 1.59 13.82 -2.49
C MET A 62 2.77 12.90 -2.16
N ASP A 63 3.68 13.33 -1.29
CA ASP A 63 4.79 12.50 -0.80
C ASP A 63 4.27 11.31 0.02
N ASP A 64 3.33 11.56 0.93
CA ASP A 64 2.70 10.50 1.75
C ASP A 64 1.94 9.48 0.89
N ILE A 65 1.19 9.94 -0.11
CA ILE A 65 0.48 9.07 -1.06
C ILE A 65 1.47 8.24 -1.89
N THR A 66 2.60 8.84 -2.29
CA THR A 66 3.65 8.13 -3.04
C THR A 66 4.29 7.03 -2.19
N ASN A 67 4.59 7.32 -0.93
CA ASN A 67 5.09 6.32 0.01
C ASN A 67 4.07 5.19 0.26
N LEU A 68 2.79 5.54 0.47
CA LEU A 68 1.73 4.55 0.65
C LEU A 68 1.57 3.66 -0.59
N LYS A 69 1.63 4.25 -1.79
CA LYS A 69 1.62 3.50 -3.06
C LYS A 69 2.77 2.51 -3.14
N ALA A 70 4.00 2.96 -2.83
CA ALA A 70 5.18 2.10 -2.86
C ALA A 70 5.05 0.92 -1.88
N MET A 71 4.53 1.16 -0.68
CA MET A 71 4.24 0.09 0.30
C MET A 71 3.21 -0.92 -0.24
N LEU A 72 2.08 -0.44 -0.77
CA LEU A 72 1.04 -1.32 -1.35
C LEU A 72 1.57 -2.12 -2.54
N GLN A 73 2.38 -1.51 -3.41
CA GLN A 73 3.04 -2.21 -4.50
C GLN A 73 4.02 -3.28 -4.00
N ALA A 74 4.84 -2.96 -2.99
CA ALA A 74 5.75 -3.94 -2.38
C ALA A 74 4.98 -5.13 -1.78
N MET A 75 3.82 -4.91 -1.17
CA MET A 75 2.95 -5.98 -0.68
C MET A 75 2.40 -6.87 -1.81
N SER A 76 1.99 -6.26 -2.93
CA SER A 76 1.48 -7.00 -4.09
C SER A 76 2.55 -7.89 -4.75
N ILE A 77 3.82 -7.45 -4.71
CA ILE A 77 4.97 -8.17 -5.25
C ILE A 77 5.49 -9.21 -4.24
N GLY A 78 5.57 -8.84 -2.96
CA GLY A 78 6.07 -9.70 -1.87
C GLY A 78 5.16 -10.88 -1.54
N ALA A 79 3.85 -10.78 -1.80
CA ALA A 79 2.94 -11.92 -1.80
C ALA A 79 3.34 -13.02 -2.79
N HIS A 80 4.20 -12.69 -3.76
CA HIS A 80 4.68 -13.59 -4.80
C HIS A 80 6.16 -13.91 -4.68
N ALA A 81 6.86 -13.56 -3.58
CA ALA A 81 8.22 -14.04 -3.37
C ALA A 81 8.17 -15.57 -3.41
N PRO A 82 8.70 -16.22 -4.47
CA PRO A 82 8.78 -17.67 -4.46
C PRO A 82 9.59 -18.01 -3.22
N ARG A 83 9.06 -18.89 -2.37
CA ARG A 83 9.84 -19.56 -1.32
C ARG A 83 10.90 -20.42 -2.00
N GLY A 84 11.89 -19.77 -2.60
CA GLY A 84 12.93 -20.31 -3.45
C GLY A 84 14.27 -20.36 -2.71
N ARG A 85 14.27 -20.88 -1.48
CA ARG A 85 15.44 -21.54 -0.89
C ARG A 85 14.99 -22.73 -0.06
N LYS A 86 14.40 -23.71 -0.75
CA LYS A 86 14.48 -25.12 -0.33
C LYS A 86 15.50 -25.80 -1.24
N GLY A 87 16.77 -25.45 -1.05
CA GLY A 87 17.90 -26.22 -1.55
C GLY A 87 18.46 -27.05 -0.40
N ARG A 88 17.82 -28.20 -0.13
CA ARG A 88 18.53 -29.34 0.45
C ARG A 88 19.34 -29.95 -0.70
N GLY A 89 20.67 -29.91 -0.59
CA GLY A 89 21.60 -30.80 -1.27
C GLY A 89 22.69 -31.06 -0.23
N GLU A 90 22.55 -32.11 0.57
CA GLU A 90 23.15 -33.42 0.25
C GLU A 90 24.68 -33.32 0.39
N TRP A 91 25.17 -33.57 1.62
CA TRP A 91 26.57 -33.88 1.86
C TRP A 91 26.84 -35.27 1.28
N GLY A 92 27.12 -35.32 -0.03
CA GLY A 92 27.74 -36.48 -0.67
C GLY A 92 29.20 -36.64 -0.22
N PRO A 93 29.77 -37.86 -0.25
CA PRO A 93 30.99 -38.19 0.47
C PRO A 93 32.23 -37.51 -0.10
N ALA A 94 33.14 -37.10 0.81
CA ALA A 94 34.42 -36.49 0.47
C ALA A 94 35.25 -37.41 -0.46
N PRO A 95 35.95 -36.84 -1.45
CA PRO A 95 36.75 -37.62 -2.39
C PRO A 95 38.00 -38.16 -1.70
N GLY A 96 38.15 -39.48 -1.78
CA GLY A 96 39.40 -40.24 -1.76
C GLY A 96 40.59 -39.72 -0.94
N THR A 97 40.81 -40.36 0.21
CA THR A 97 42.17 -40.62 0.69
C THR A 97 42.38 -42.13 0.71
N VAL A 98 42.85 -42.65 -0.42
CA VAL A 98 43.56 -43.94 -0.50
C VAL A 98 45.02 -43.59 -0.71
N ARG A 99 45.80 -43.64 0.37
CA ARG A 99 47.11 -44.31 0.50
C ARG A 99 47.78 -43.89 1.80
#